data_AF-A0A1G8MPP1-F1
#
_entry.id   AF-A0A1G8MPP1-F1
#
_cell.length_a   1.000
_cell.length_b   1.000
_cell.length_c   1.000
_cell.angle_alpha   90.00
_cell.angle_beta   90.00
_cell.angle_gamma   90.00
#
_symmetry.space_group_name_H-M   'P 1'
#
loop_
_entity.id
_entity.type
_entity.pdbx_description
1 polymer ?
#
loop_
_entity_poly.entity_id
_entity_poly.type
_entity_poly.pdbx_seq_one_letter_code
_entity_poly.pdbx_strand_id
1 'polypeptide(L)'
;MKALSSLSPEVRQYLLVTGNYWAFTLTDGALRMLVVLHFHSLGYSPLQIAALFLFYEFFGVVTNLVGGYLGARLGLNRTMNIGLAMQVVALLMLTVPSALLTIPWVMGAQALSGIAKDLNKMSAKSSIKLLVPDAQQGKLYKWVAILTGSKNALKGVGFFLGGALLAVLGFKGAVLAMALVLALIWIGSMLSLKKDLGKAKAKPKFRDMLSKSRAINILSAARMFLFGARDVWFVVALPVYLSETLGWDFWLVGGFLAAWVIGYGIVQSFAPALTGKKRGHVPDGRAAFAWALVLAALPAAIALGLDMNLSAQIVLLGGLMLFGALFAVNSSLHSYLIVSYAKEDGVSLDVGFYYMSNAMGRLIGTVLSGWVFQAYGLVACLWISAVFVLLAALISIALPRHAEVIAAPQ
;
A
#
# COMPACT_ATOMS: atom_id res chain seq x y z
N MET A 1 -4.42 17.03 -26.52
CA MET A 1 -5.53 16.08 -26.77
C MET A 1 -5.27 15.11 -27.94
N LYS A 2 -4.60 15.49 -29.04
CA LYS A 2 -4.29 14.58 -30.18
C LYS A 2 -3.47 13.32 -29.86
N ALA A 3 -2.61 13.36 -28.84
CA ALA A 3 -1.79 12.20 -28.43
C ALA A 3 -2.59 11.13 -27.63
N LEU A 4 -3.71 11.50 -27.00
CA LEU A 4 -4.58 10.55 -26.29
C LEU A 4 -5.58 9.88 -27.23
N SER A 5 -5.96 10.56 -28.33
CA SER A 5 -6.90 10.04 -29.33
C SER A 5 -6.30 8.98 -30.27
N SER A 6 -4.98 8.77 -30.26
CA SER A 6 -4.31 7.69 -30.99
C SER A 6 -4.17 6.39 -30.19
N LEU A 7 -4.41 6.42 -28.88
CA LEU A 7 -4.35 5.23 -28.01
C LEU A 7 -5.61 4.38 -28.16
N SER A 8 -5.52 3.07 -27.95
CA SER A 8 -6.71 2.21 -27.93
C SER A 8 -7.68 2.64 -26.81
N PRO A 9 -9.00 2.44 -26.99
CA PRO A 9 -9.99 2.75 -25.96
C PRO A 9 -9.66 2.14 -24.58
N GLU A 10 -9.11 0.94 -24.56
CA GLU A 10 -8.71 0.19 -23.36
C GLU A 10 -7.57 0.91 -22.63
N VAL A 11 -6.55 1.37 -23.35
CA VAL A 11 -5.43 2.13 -22.77
C VAL A 11 -5.91 3.47 -22.23
N ARG A 12 -6.84 4.16 -22.90
CA ARG A 12 -7.41 5.42 -22.38
C ARG A 12 -8.17 5.20 -21.07
N GLN A 13 -9.02 4.17 -21.01
CA GLN A 13 -9.74 3.83 -19.78
C GLN A 13 -8.78 3.49 -18.64
N TYR A 14 -7.71 2.75 -18.92
CA TYR A 14 -6.68 2.46 -17.94
C TYR A 14 -5.92 3.70 -17.44
N LEU A 15 -5.56 4.62 -18.34
CA LEU A 15 -4.91 5.87 -17.96
C LEU A 15 -5.81 6.73 -17.07
N LEU A 16 -7.12 6.75 -17.33
CA LEU A 16 -8.09 7.42 -16.47
C LEU A 16 -8.17 6.77 -15.08
N VAL A 17 -8.31 5.44 -15.02
CA VAL A 17 -8.32 4.70 -13.74
C VAL A 17 -7.02 4.91 -12.96
N THR A 18 -5.88 4.90 -13.64
CA THR A 18 -4.55 5.13 -13.04
C THR A 18 -4.40 6.56 -12.54
N GLY A 19 -4.83 7.55 -13.34
CA GLY A 19 -4.82 8.96 -12.96
C GLY A 19 -5.68 9.24 -11.73
N ASN A 20 -6.89 8.67 -11.68
CA ASN A 20 -7.75 8.74 -10.50
C ASN A 20 -7.07 8.14 -9.27
N TYR A 21 -6.46 6.96 -9.41
CA TYR A 21 -5.77 6.30 -8.32
C TYR A 21 -4.55 7.10 -7.82
N TRP A 22 -3.82 7.76 -8.71
CA TRP A 22 -2.70 8.63 -8.36
C TRP A 22 -3.16 9.89 -7.62
N ALA A 23 -4.19 10.57 -8.11
CA ALA A 23 -4.74 11.74 -7.43
C ALA A 23 -5.33 11.39 -6.06
N PHE A 24 -6.03 10.25 -5.97
CA PHE A 24 -6.47 9.69 -4.69
C PHE A 24 -5.29 9.45 -3.76
N THR A 25 -4.24 8.77 -4.25
CA THR A 25 -3.08 8.41 -3.41
C THR A 25 -2.34 9.65 -2.90
N LEU A 26 -2.20 10.66 -3.74
CA LEU A 26 -1.57 11.93 -3.38
C LEU A 26 -2.35 12.64 -2.26
N THR A 27 -3.67 12.74 -2.40
CA THR A 27 -4.55 13.38 -1.41
C THR A 27 -4.71 12.55 -0.13
N ASP A 28 -4.73 11.22 -0.20
CA ASP A 28 -4.69 10.31 0.96
C ASP A 28 -3.38 10.47 1.75
N GLY A 29 -2.25 10.58 1.04
CA GLY A 29 -0.97 10.91 1.66
C GLY A 29 -1.00 12.27 2.37
N ALA A 30 -1.49 13.30 1.68
CA ALA A 30 -1.63 14.65 2.25
C ALA A 30 -2.56 14.68 3.46
N LEU A 31 -3.71 14.00 3.41
CA LEU A 31 -4.65 13.89 4.52
C LEU A 31 -4.00 13.24 5.75
N ARG A 32 -3.24 12.16 5.55
CA ARG A 32 -2.51 11.51 6.65
C ARG A 32 -1.58 12.51 7.34
N MET A 33 -0.80 13.27 6.56
CA MET A 33 0.13 14.24 7.14
C MET A 33 -0.60 15.41 7.81
N LEU A 34 -1.70 15.90 7.23
CA LEU A 34 -2.54 16.95 7.82
C LEU A 34 -3.09 16.55 9.18
N VAL A 35 -3.62 15.32 9.32
CA VAL A 35 -4.13 14.81 10.58
C VAL A 35 -3.00 14.68 11.60
N VAL A 36 -1.86 14.10 11.21
CA VAL A 36 -0.72 13.97 12.14
C VAL A 36 -0.27 15.35 12.64
N LEU A 37 -0.02 16.30 11.73
CA LEU A 37 0.47 17.63 12.07
C LEU A 37 -0.53 18.44 12.91
N HIS A 38 -1.81 18.43 12.53
CA HIS A 38 -2.83 19.19 13.22
C HIS A 38 -3.02 18.70 14.65
N PHE A 39 -3.18 17.39 14.85
CA PHE A 39 -3.40 16.84 16.18
C PHE A 39 -2.13 16.88 17.05
N HIS A 40 -0.93 16.80 16.46
CA HIS A 40 0.30 17.10 17.17
C HIS A 40 0.34 18.54 17.69
N SER A 41 -0.07 19.52 16.88
CA SER A 41 -0.15 20.93 17.32
C SER A 41 -1.18 21.17 18.43
N LEU A 42 -2.15 20.26 18.58
CA LEU A 42 -3.14 20.26 19.67
C LEU A 42 -2.62 19.53 20.94
N GLY A 43 -1.37 19.06 20.96
CA GLY A 43 -0.75 18.42 22.12
C GLY A 43 -1.00 16.92 22.26
N TYR A 44 -1.47 16.25 21.20
CA TYR A 44 -1.65 14.80 21.22
C TYR A 44 -0.30 14.09 21.20
N SER A 45 -0.15 13.05 22.03
CA SER A 45 1.04 12.19 22.02
C SER A 45 1.16 11.39 20.71
N PRO A 46 2.38 10.95 20.34
CA PRO A 46 2.58 10.12 19.15
C PRO A 46 1.69 8.86 19.11
N LEU A 47 1.46 8.23 20.26
CA LEU A 47 0.60 7.05 20.37
C LEU A 47 -0.87 7.38 20.11
N GLN A 48 -1.37 8.49 20.65
CA GLN A 48 -2.74 8.94 20.40
C GLN A 48 -2.96 9.24 18.92
N ILE A 49 -2.00 9.90 18.27
CA ILE A 49 -2.05 10.17 16.84
C ILE A 49 -2.02 8.88 16.03
N ALA A 50 -1.19 7.90 16.40
CA ALA A 50 -1.17 6.59 15.75
C ALA A 50 -2.52 5.87 15.87
N ALA A 51 -3.18 5.96 17.03
CA ALA A 51 -4.49 5.36 17.28
C ALA A 51 -5.60 5.94 16.37
N LEU A 52 -5.49 7.20 15.92
CA LEU A 52 -6.44 7.79 14.97
C LEU A 52 -6.51 7.02 13.64
N PHE A 53 -5.43 6.34 13.26
CA PHE A 53 -5.34 5.53 12.04
C PHE A 53 -5.65 4.06 12.24
N LEU A 54 -5.97 3.61 13.47
CA LEU A 54 -6.24 2.19 13.73
C LEU A 54 -7.46 1.70 12.95
N PHE A 55 -8.56 2.47 12.95
CA PHE A 55 -9.74 2.15 12.16
C PHE A 55 -9.47 2.24 10.66
N TYR A 56 -8.64 3.19 10.21
CA TYR A 56 -8.23 3.27 8.81
C TYR A 56 -7.54 1.98 8.34
N GLU A 57 -6.70 1.35 9.18
CA GLU A 57 -6.05 0.08 8.83
C GLU A 57 -6.99 -1.13 9.01
N PHE A 58 -7.80 -1.16 10.07
CA PHE A 58 -8.79 -2.22 10.31
C PHE A 58 -9.83 -2.31 9.19
N PHE A 59 -10.47 -1.21 8.84
CA PHE A 59 -11.41 -1.18 7.72
C PHE A 59 -10.71 -1.46 6.39
N GLY A 60 -9.40 -1.28 6.31
CA GLY A 60 -8.63 -1.73 5.16
C GLY A 60 -8.65 -3.26 5.01
N VAL A 61 -8.55 -4.02 6.11
CA VAL A 61 -8.70 -5.49 6.08
C VAL A 61 -10.07 -5.86 5.51
N VAL A 62 -11.13 -5.32 6.10
CA VAL A 62 -12.52 -5.61 5.72
C VAL A 62 -12.79 -5.21 4.27
N THR A 63 -12.38 -4.00 3.89
CA THR A 63 -12.69 -3.42 2.58
C THR A 63 -11.91 -4.07 1.45
N ASN A 64 -10.69 -4.55 1.67
CA ASN A 64 -10.00 -5.27 0.58
C ASN A 64 -10.75 -6.55 0.19
N LEU A 65 -11.27 -7.28 1.18
CA LEU A 65 -12.05 -8.49 0.94
C LEU A 65 -13.41 -8.14 0.28
N VAL A 66 -14.18 -7.25 0.90
CA VAL A 66 -15.50 -6.82 0.40
C VAL A 66 -15.38 -6.08 -0.94
N GLY A 67 -14.35 -5.27 -1.12
CA GLY A 67 -14.07 -4.52 -2.34
C GLY A 67 -13.76 -5.43 -3.53
N GLY A 68 -13.10 -6.58 -3.31
CA GLY A 68 -12.95 -7.60 -4.34
C GLY A 68 -14.30 -8.19 -4.79
N TYR A 69 -15.19 -8.45 -3.83
CA TYR A 69 -16.56 -8.90 -4.10
C TYR A 69 -17.40 -7.85 -4.83
N LEU A 70 -17.36 -6.59 -4.37
CA LEU A 70 -18.05 -5.47 -5.02
C LEU A 70 -17.52 -5.25 -6.44
N GLY A 71 -16.19 -5.31 -6.64
CA GLY A 71 -15.55 -5.20 -7.95
C GLY A 71 -16.04 -6.27 -8.91
N ALA A 72 -16.10 -7.52 -8.48
CA ALA A 72 -16.59 -8.63 -9.31
C ALA A 72 -18.10 -8.51 -9.64
N ARG A 73 -18.93 -7.99 -8.72
CA ARG A 73 -20.39 -7.91 -8.88
C ARG A 73 -20.88 -6.64 -9.60
N LEU A 74 -20.32 -5.49 -9.23
CA LEU A 74 -20.72 -4.17 -9.71
C LEU A 74 -19.82 -3.65 -10.84
N GLY A 75 -18.62 -4.21 -10.99
CA GLY A 75 -17.58 -3.72 -11.89
C GLY A 75 -16.60 -2.77 -11.19
N LEU A 76 -15.37 -2.72 -11.71
CA LEU A 76 -14.26 -1.95 -11.14
C LEU A 76 -14.51 -0.45 -11.19
N ASN A 77 -15.11 0.06 -12.28
CA ASN A 77 -15.34 1.50 -12.44
C ASN A 77 -16.36 2.05 -11.44
N ARG A 78 -17.46 1.33 -11.21
CA ARG A 78 -18.46 1.70 -10.18
C ARG A 78 -17.85 1.66 -8.78
N THR A 79 -17.08 0.61 -8.50
CA THR A 79 -16.37 0.46 -7.21
C THR A 79 -15.43 1.63 -6.94
N MET A 80 -14.68 2.06 -7.96
CA MET A 80 -13.78 3.22 -7.86
C MET A 80 -14.55 4.53 -7.62
N ASN A 81 -15.64 4.77 -8.35
CA ASN A 81 -16.45 5.98 -8.19
C ASN A 81 -17.13 6.06 -6.81
N ILE A 82 -17.58 4.93 -6.27
CA ILE A 82 -18.05 4.86 -4.87
C ILE A 82 -16.92 5.27 -3.92
N GLY A 83 -15.71 4.74 -4.12
CA GLY A 83 -14.55 5.14 -3.31
C GLY A 83 -14.23 6.64 -3.40
N LEU A 84 -14.26 7.23 -4.60
CA LEU A 84 -14.04 8.67 -4.77
C LEU A 84 -15.09 9.52 -4.03
N ALA A 85 -16.38 9.17 -4.17
CA ALA A 85 -17.45 9.84 -3.46
C ALA A 85 -17.28 9.75 -1.93
N MET A 86 -16.97 8.55 -1.42
CA MET A 86 -16.72 8.32 0.01
C MET A 86 -15.55 9.15 0.53
N GLN A 87 -14.48 9.32 -0.24
CA GLN A 87 -13.35 10.17 0.15
C GLN A 87 -13.73 11.64 0.23
N VAL A 88 -14.54 12.15 -0.70
CA VAL A 88 -15.04 13.53 -0.64
C VAL A 88 -15.84 13.72 0.65
N VAL A 89 -16.75 12.79 0.97
CA VAL A 89 -17.53 12.82 2.22
C VAL A 89 -16.59 12.77 3.45
N ALA A 90 -15.60 11.90 3.46
CA ALA A 90 -14.63 11.77 4.55
C ALA A 90 -13.85 13.08 4.79
N LEU A 91 -13.45 13.77 3.72
CA LEU A 91 -12.81 15.07 3.82
C LEU A 91 -13.78 16.12 4.36
N LEU A 92 -15.02 16.19 3.85
CA LEU A 92 -16.02 17.15 4.34
C LEU A 92 -16.35 16.95 5.82
N MET A 93 -16.36 15.71 6.33
CA MET A 93 -16.51 15.44 7.77
C MET A 93 -15.45 16.17 8.61
N LEU A 94 -14.23 16.36 8.10
CA LEU A 94 -13.12 17.02 8.81
C LEU A 94 -13.16 18.55 8.73
N THR A 95 -14.18 19.12 8.09
CA THR A 95 -14.34 20.59 7.92
C THR A 95 -15.21 21.25 9.00
N VAL A 96 -15.73 20.45 9.93
CA VAL A 96 -16.48 20.93 11.09
C VAL A 96 -15.59 21.83 11.99
N PRO A 97 -16.19 22.72 12.81
CA PRO A 97 -15.44 23.48 13.80
C PRO A 97 -14.53 22.60 14.68
N SER A 98 -13.37 23.12 15.09
CA SER A 98 -12.35 22.36 15.85
C SER A 98 -12.90 21.72 17.12
N ALA A 99 -13.83 22.38 17.82
CA ALA A 99 -14.50 21.86 19.01
C ALA A 99 -15.28 20.54 18.75
N LEU A 100 -15.68 20.28 17.50
CA LEU A 100 -16.38 19.06 17.10
C LEU A 100 -15.45 17.97 16.53
N LEU A 101 -14.16 18.27 16.30
CA LEU A 101 -13.15 17.31 15.85
C LEU A 101 -12.67 16.39 16.99
N THR A 102 -13.62 15.72 17.63
CA THR A 102 -13.36 14.72 18.67
C THR A 102 -12.64 13.49 18.10
N ILE A 103 -11.91 12.75 18.93
CA ILE A 103 -11.23 11.51 18.54
C ILE A 103 -12.17 10.54 17.79
N PRO A 104 -13.38 10.21 18.28
CA PRO A 104 -14.27 9.30 17.57
C PRO A 104 -14.70 9.81 16.20
N TRP A 105 -14.94 11.12 16.07
CA TRP A 105 -15.33 11.73 14.79
C TRP A 105 -14.22 11.63 13.75
N VAL A 106 -12.99 11.96 14.16
CA VAL A 106 -11.79 11.89 13.30
C VAL A 106 -11.52 10.45 12.91
N MET A 107 -11.61 9.50 13.85
CA MET A 107 -11.48 8.07 13.56
C MET A 107 -12.55 7.57 12.60
N GLY A 108 -13.79 8.09 12.69
CA GLY A 108 -14.86 7.80 11.73
C GLY A 108 -14.57 8.33 10.32
N ALA A 109 -14.08 9.56 10.20
CA ALA A 109 -13.64 10.11 8.91
C ALA A 109 -12.45 9.32 8.33
N GLN A 110 -11.49 8.94 9.18
CA GLN A 110 -10.35 8.10 8.79
C GLN A 110 -10.80 6.69 8.36
N ALA A 111 -11.78 6.09 9.03
CA ALA A 111 -12.38 4.83 8.61
C ALA A 111 -12.96 4.94 7.19
N LEU A 112 -13.77 5.97 6.95
CA LEU A 112 -14.40 6.21 5.64
C LEU A 112 -13.34 6.42 4.54
N SER A 113 -12.30 7.20 4.85
CA SER A 113 -11.16 7.41 3.94
C SER A 113 -10.37 6.11 3.67
N GLY A 114 -10.18 5.28 4.69
CA GLY A 114 -9.55 3.96 4.56
C GLY A 114 -10.32 3.02 3.64
N ILE A 115 -11.65 3.02 3.75
CA ILE A 115 -12.55 2.26 2.85
C ILE A 115 -12.40 2.80 1.42
N ALA A 116 -12.54 4.11 1.23
CA ALA A 116 -12.44 4.77 -0.06
C ALA A 116 -11.14 4.47 -0.82
N LYS A 117 -10.01 4.48 -0.09
CA LYS A 117 -8.68 4.12 -0.59
C LYS A 117 -8.62 2.71 -1.14
N ASP A 118 -9.17 1.75 -0.39
CA ASP A 118 -9.06 0.36 -0.77
C ASP A 118 -9.99 -0.01 -1.93
N LEU A 119 -11.16 0.63 -2.05
CA LEU A 119 -12.00 0.52 -3.25
C LEU A 119 -11.26 1.04 -4.50
N ASN A 120 -10.59 2.20 -4.42
CA ASN A 120 -9.79 2.74 -5.53
C ASN A 120 -8.60 1.85 -5.89
N LYS A 121 -7.88 1.35 -4.88
CA LYS A 121 -6.74 0.43 -5.06
C LYS A 121 -7.16 -0.85 -5.79
N MET A 122 -8.29 -1.43 -5.39
CA MET A 122 -8.80 -2.66 -5.99
C MET A 122 -9.07 -2.49 -7.49
N SER A 123 -9.69 -1.38 -7.89
CA SER A 123 -9.96 -1.08 -9.29
C SER A 123 -8.71 -0.83 -10.12
N ALA A 124 -7.74 -0.08 -9.58
CA ALA A 124 -6.50 0.22 -10.30
C ALA A 124 -5.62 -1.01 -10.51
N LYS A 125 -5.51 -1.88 -9.50
CA LYS A 125 -4.64 -3.06 -9.59
C LYS A 125 -5.23 -4.18 -10.43
N SER A 126 -6.54 -4.37 -10.36
CA SER A 126 -7.23 -5.43 -11.12
C SER A 126 -7.32 -5.09 -12.62
N SER A 127 -7.41 -3.80 -12.97
CA SER A 127 -7.55 -3.37 -14.38
C SER A 127 -6.31 -3.68 -15.24
N ILE A 128 -5.11 -3.80 -14.66
CA ILE A 128 -3.90 -4.16 -15.41
C ILE A 128 -4.04 -5.55 -16.03
N LYS A 129 -4.57 -6.53 -15.29
CA LYS A 129 -4.73 -7.92 -15.77
C LYS A 129 -5.60 -7.98 -17.02
N LEU A 130 -6.65 -7.16 -17.06
CA LEU A 130 -7.60 -7.10 -18.16
C LEU A 130 -7.04 -6.41 -19.42
N LEU A 131 -5.90 -5.73 -19.30
CA LEU A 131 -5.32 -4.92 -20.37
C LEU A 131 -4.10 -5.55 -21.02
N VAL A 132 -3.36 -6.37 -20.27
CA VAL A 132 -2.15 -7.03 -20.76
C VAL A 132 -2.47 -8.50 -21.06
N PRO A 133 -2.31 -8.96 -22.33
CA PRO A 133 -2.54 -10.35 -22.67
C PRO A 133 -1.68 -11.30 -21.84
N ASP A 134 -2.21 -12.48 -21.51
CA ASP A 134 -1.53 -13.47 -20.65
C ASP A 134 -0.17 -13.92 -21.17
N ALA A 135 0.05 -13.94 -22.49
CA ALA A 135 1.35 -14.26 -23.09
C ALA A 135 2.45 -13.20 -22.80
N GLN A 136 2.08 -11.99 -22.36
CA GLN A 136 3.01 -10.86 -22.19
C GLN A 136 3.38 -10.62 -20.71
N GLN A 137 3.75 -11.68 -19.99
CA GLN A 137 4.08 -11.63 -18.55
C GLN A 137 5.18 -10.60 -18.20
N GLY A 138 6.20 -10.43 -19.04
CA GLY A 138 7.23 -9.41 -18.83
C GLY A 138 6.72 -7.96 -18.96
N LYS A 139 5.69 -7.75 -19.79
CA LYS A 139 4.98 -6.46 -19.87
C LYS A 139 4.10 -6.29 -18.64
N LEU A 140 3.36 -7.33 -18.24
CA LEU A 140 2.53 -7.32 -17.04
C LEU A 140 3.34 -6.89 -15.81
N TYR A 141 4.51 -7.52 -15.61
CA TYR A 141 5.39 -7.16 -14.49
C TYR A 141 5.84 -5.70 -14.56
N LYS A 142 6.23 -5.18 -15.73
CA LYS A 142 6.61 -3.77 -15.89
C LYS A 142 5.48 -2.82 -15.45
N TRP A 143 4.25 -3.06 -15.90
CA TRP A 143 3.12 -2.18 -15.62
C TRP A 143 2.70 -2.25 -14.14
N VAL A 144 2.70 -3.45 -13.55
CA VAL A 144 2.44 -3.63 -12.12
C VAL A 144 3.50 -2.93 -11.26
N ALA A 145 4.78 -3.06 -11.61
CA ALA A 145 5.87 -2.41 -10.90
C ALA A 145 5.77 -0.88 -10.97
N ILE A 146 5.52 -0.32 -12.16
CA ILE A 146 5.33 1.12 -12.35
C ILE A 146 4.12 1.61 -11.55
N LEU A 147 2.97 0.95 -11.64
CA LEU A 147 1.77 1.37 -10.89
C LEU A 147 2.04 1.33 -9.38
N THR A 148 2.65 0.26 -8.88
CA THR A 148 2.86 0.09 -7.43
C THR A 148 3.93 1.04 -6.90
N GLY A 149 5.02 1.22 -7.64
CA GLY A 149 6.09 2.13 -7.25
C GLY A 149 5.69 3.60 -7.32
N SER A 150 5.09 4.03 -8.44
CA SER A 150 4.58 5.41 -8.60
C SER A 150 3.55 5.78 -7.52
N LYS A 151 2.64 4.87 -7.18
CA LYS A 151 1.70 5.02 -6.06
C LYS A 151 2.44 5.30 -4.76
N ASN A 152 3.45 4.50 -4.40
CA ASN A 152 4.15 4.70 -3.13
C ASN A 152 5.00 5.97 -3.14
N ALA A 153 5.60 6.33 -4.28
CA ALA A 153 6.27 7.61 -4.43
C ALA A 153 5.30 8.79 -4.23
N LEU A 154 4.13 8.76 -4.88
CA LEU A 154 3.08 9.77 -4.73
C LEU A 154 2.53 9.84 -3.30
N LYS A 155 2.48 8.73 -2.57
CA LYS A 155 2.12 8.76 -1.14
C LYS A 155 3.11 9.61 -0.34
N GLY A 156 4.41 9.43 -0.57
CA GLY A 156 5.45 10.23 0.09
C GLY A 156 5.47 11.69 -0.37
N VAL A 157 5.25 11.97 -1.66
CA VAL A 157 5.03 13.35 -2.15
C VAL A 157 3.81 13.99 -1.49
N GLY A 158 2.75 13.20 -1.31
CA GLY A 158 1.55 13.60 -0.59
C GLY A 158 1.83 14.06 0.83
N PHE A 159 2.77 13.43 1.53
CA PHE A 159 3.17 13.87 2.88
C PHE A 159 3.69 15.32 2.86
N PHE A 160 4.60 15.65 1.95
CA PHE A 160 5.09 17.02 1.80
C PHE A 160 3.97 17.99 1.37
N LEU A 161 3.10 17.57 0.45
CA LEU A 161 1.95 18.37 0.04
C LEU A 161 1.02 18.67 1.21
N GLY A 162 0.77 17.70 2.09
CA GLY A 162 -0.04 17.90 3.29
C GLY A 162 0.57 18.93 4.24
N GLY A 163 1.87 18.88 4.47
CA GLY A 163 2.59 19.88 5.26
C GLY A 163 2.53 21.28 4.63
N ALA A 164 2.74 21.38 3.32
CA ALA A 164 2.67 22.64 2.58
C ALA A 164 1.25 23.24 2.61
N LEU A 165 0.22 22.42 2.36
CA LEU A 165 -1.18 22.85 2.44
C LEU A 165 -1.55 23.32 3.85
N LEU A 166 -1.07 22.64 4.89
CA LEU A 166 -1.30 23.06 6.27
C LEU A 166 -0.70 24.44 6.55
N ALA A 167 0.54 24.66 6.11
CA ALA A 167 1.24 25.93 6.33
C ALA A 167 0.58 27.11 5.61
N VAL A 168 0.03 26.89 4.41
CA VAL A 168 -0.52 27.96 3.57
C VAL A 168 -2.03 28.18 3.80
N LEU A 169 -2.81 27.11 3.96
CA LEU A 169 -4.28 27.16 3.99
C LEU A 169 -4.88 26.81 5.36
N GLY A 170 -4.07 26.38 6.32
CA GLY A 170 -4.54 25.78 7.56
C GLY A 170 -5.28 24.46 7.35
N PHE A 171 -5.68 23.80 8.43
CA PHE A 171 -6.27 22.45 8.37
C PHE A 171 -7.58 22.42 7.56
N LYS A 172 -8.54 23.29 7.89
CA LYS A 172 -9.84 23.36 7.22
C LYS A 172 -9.72 23.73 5.74
N GLY A 173 -8.89 24.72 5.41
CA GLY A 173 -8.67 25.15 4.02
C GLY A 173 -8.01 24.06 3.18
N ALA A 174 -7.00 23.38 3.73
CA ALA A 174 -6.33 22.25 3.08
C ALA A 174 -7.30 21.11 2.76
N VAL A 175 -8.13 20.72 3.74
CA VAL A 175 -9.12 19.64 3.58
C VAL A 175 -10.18 20.00 2.53
N LEU A 176 -10.70 21.24 2.54
CA LEU A 176 -11.67 21.71 1.54
C LEU A 176 -11.08 21.72 0.13
N ALA A 177 -9.84 22.19 -0.03
CA ALA A 177 -9.16 22.20 -1.32
C ALA A 177 -9.01 20.78 -1.90
N MET A 178 -8.60 19.82 -1.07
CA MET A 178 -8.53 18.41 -1.49
C MET A 178 -9.91 17.83 -1.83
N ALA A 179 -10.95 18.15 -1.05
CA ALA A 179 -12.31 17.69 -1.30
C ALA A 179 -12.83 18.19 -2.65
N LEU A 180 -12.59 19.47 -2.97
CA LEU A 180 -12.96 20.06 -4.26
C LEU A 180 -12.26 19.36 -5.43
N VAL A 181 -10.93 19.19 -5.35
CA VAL A 181 -10.15 18.53 -6.41
C VAL A 181 -10.65 17.10 -6.65
N LEU A 182 -10.88 16.33 -5.58
CA LEU A 182 -11.39 14.96 -5.70
C LEU A 182 -12.83 14.91 -6.21
N ALA A 183 -13.68 15.88 -5.86
CA ALA A 183 -15.03 15.99 -6.40
C ALA A 183 -15.02 16.24 -7.92
N LEU A 184 -14.14 17.13 -8.41
CA LEU A 184 -13.98 17.36 -9.84
C LEU A 184 -13.48 16.12 -10.58
N ILE A 185 -12.50 15.41 -10.00
CA ILE A 185 -12.01 14.13 -10.55
C ILE A 185 -13.12 13.09 -10.57
N TRP A 186 -13.90 12.99 -9.50
CA TRP A 186 -15.03 12.07 -9.41
C TRP A 186 -16.09 12.34 -10.49
N ILE A 187 -16.48 13.61 -10.69
CA ILE A 187 -17.41 14.00 -11.75
C ILE A 187 -16.82 13.67 -13.13
N GLY A 188 -15.56 14.03 -13.38
CA GLY A 188 -14.87 13.71 -14.64
C GLY A 188 -14.80 12.20 -14.90
N SER A 189 -14.56 11.40 -13.86
CA SER A 189 -14.53 9.94 -13.88
C SER A 189 -15.91 9.36 -14.25
N MET A 190 -16.98 9.86 -13.64
CA MET A 190 -18.36 9.46 -13.94
C MET A 190 -18.75 9.73 -15.39
N LEU A 191 -18.28 10.83 -15.98
CA LEU A 191 -18.57 11.20 -17.36
C LEU A 191 -17.73 10.42 -18.39
N SER A 192 -16.51 10.01 -18.02
CA SER A 192 -15.51 9.48 -18.95
C SER A 192 -15.37 7.96 -18.93
N LEU A 193 -15.70 7.29 -17.81
CA LEU A 193 -15.60 5.84 -17.68
C LEU A 193 -16.90 5.17 -18.16
N LYS A 194 -16.83 4.51 -19.32
CA LYS A 194 -18.02 4.02 -20.04
C LYS A 194 -18.16 2.50 -20.07
N LYS A 195 -17.20 1.73 -19.54
CA LYS A 195 -17.20 0.24 -19.59
C LYS A 195 -17.34 -0.39 -18.20
N ASP A 196 -18.09 -1.49 -18.10
CA ASP A 196 -18.10 -2.37 -16.91
C ASP A 196 -16.82 -3.26 -16.92
N LEU A 197 -15.66 -2.68 -16.59
CA LEU A 197 -14.40 -3.42 -16.50
C LEU A 197 -14.38 -4.36 -15.29
N GLY A 198 -13.90 -5.59 -15.47
CA GLY A 198 -13.64 -6.57 -14.39
C GLY A 198 -14.88 -7.16 -13.72
N LYS A 199 -16.06 -6.96 -14.31
CA LYS A 199 -17.29 -7.60 -13.86
C LYS A 199 -17.25 -9.08 -14.24
N ALA A 200 -17.45 -9.96 -13.25
CA ALA A 200 -17.43 -11.40 -13.45
C ALA A 200 -18.61 -11.85 -14.32
N LYS A 201 -18.41 -12.91 -15.11
CA LYS A 201 -19.45 -13.45 -16.00
C LYS A 201 -20.66 -13.96 -15.21
N ALA A 202 -20.39 -14.64 -14.09
CA ALA A 202 -21.39 -15.05 -13.11
C ALA A 202 -21.24 -14.21 -11.83
N LYS A 203 -22.38 -13.83 -11.21
CA LYS A 203 -22.35 -13.06 -9.96
C LYS A 203 -21.82 -13.96 -8.83
N PRO A 204 -20.68 -13.63 -8.19
CA PRO A 204 -20.13 -14.45 -7.11
C PRO A 204 -21.02 -14.38 -5.86
N LYS A 205 -20.96 -15.42 -5.03
CA LYS A 205 -21.61 -15.44 -3.71
C LYS A 205 -20.65 -14.88 -2.66
N PHE A 206 -21.18 -14.46 -1.50
CA PHE A 206 -20.34 -13.95 -0.40
C PHE A 206 -19.32 -14.99 0.10
N ARG A 207 -19.66 -16.29 0.03
CA ARG A 207 -18.74 -17.39 0.38
C ARG A 207 -17.57 -17.55 -0.59
N ASP A 208 -17.63 -16.95 -1.78
CA ASP A 208 -16.56 -17.01 -2.78
C ASP A 208 -15.48 -15.92 -2.59
N MET A 209 -15.56 -15.14 -1.51
CA MET A 209 -14.59 -14.07 -1.19
C MET A 209 -13.20 -14.60 -0.80
N LEU A 210 -13.12 -15.82 -0.28
CA LEU A 210 -11.87 -16.48 0.05
C LEU A 210 -11.31 -17.19 -1.18
N SER A 211 -10.01 -17.05 -1.42
CA SER A 211 -9.39 -17.67 -2.59
C SER A 211 -9.36 -19.19 -2.45
N LYS A 212 -9.80 -19.88 -3.50
CA LYS A 212 -9.74 -21.35 -3.62
C LYS A 212 -8.38 -21.82 -4.18
N SER A 213 -7.50 -20.89 -4.56
CA SER A 213 -6.20 -21.19 -5.15
C SER A 213 -5.13 -21.37 -4.07
N ARG A 214 -4.46 -22.54 -4.06
CA ARG A 214 -3.32 -22.80 -3.17
C ARG A 214 -2.20 -21.77 -3.36
N ALA A 215 -1.87 -21.43 -4.60
CA ALA A 215 -0.82 -20.46 -4.91
C ALA A 215 -1.12 -19.07 -4.32
N ILE A 216 -2.38 -18.63 -4.41
CA ILE A 216 -2.82 -17.32 -3.89
C ILE A 216 -2.86 -17.34 -2.36
N ASN A 217 -3.31 -18.43 -1.73
CA ASN A 217 -3.28 -18.57 -0.28
C ASN A 217 -1.87 -18.49 0.30
N ILE A 218 -0.91 -19.21 -0.31
CA ILE A 218 0.51 -19.17 0.09
C ILE A 218 1.08 -17.76 -0.13
N LEU A 219 0.84 -17.16 -1.30
CA LEU A 219 1.32 -15.81 -1.62
C LEU A 219 0.76 -14.76 -0.65
N SER A 220 -0.51 -14.90 -0.27
CA SER A 220 -1.20 -14.01 0.66
C SER A 220 -0.65 -14.13 2.08
N ALA A 221 -0.37 -15.36 2.55
CA ALA A 221 0.27 -15.60 3.83
C ALA A 221 1.70 -15.01 3.87
N ALA A 222 2.51 -15.28 2.86
CA ALA A 222 3.85 -14.70 2.77
C ALA A 222 3.80 -13.16 2.75
N ARG A 223 2.83 -12.58 2.02
CA ARG A 223 2.63 -11.14 1.95
C ARG A 223 2.24 -10.52 3.30
N MET A 224 1.39 -11.20 4.07
CA MET A 224 0.97 -10.76 5.40
C MET A 224 2.20 -10.56 6.30
N PHE A 225 3.05 -11.58 6.41
CA PHE A 225 4.27 -11.48 7.23
C PHE A 225 5.27 -10.46 6.68
N LEU A 226 5.47 -10.43 5.36
CA LEU A 226 6.36 -9.45 4.73
C LEU A 226 5.98 -8.01 5.10
N PHE A 227 4.70 -7.64 5.00
CA PHE A 227 4.25 -6.29 5.34
C PHE A 227 4.15 -6.03 6.85
N GLY A 228 3.85 -7.06 7.64
CA GLY A 228 3.97 -6.99 9.09
C GLY A 228 5.39 -6.66 9.52
N ALA A 229 6.40 -7.28 8.89
CA ALA A 229 7.80 -7.08 9.26
C ALA A 229 8.22 -5.61 9.15
N ARG A 230 7.83 -4.95 8.05
CA ARG A 230 8.07 -3.51 7.89
C ARG A 230 7.30 -2.70 8.92
N ASP A 231 6.00 -2.96 9.06
CA ASP A 231 5.13 -2.08 9.87
C ASP A 231 5.38 -2.20 11.38
N VAL A 232 5.97 -3.31 11.85
CA VAL A 232 6.43 -3.52 13.24
C VAL A 232 7.41 -2.45 13.72
N TRP A 233 8.29 -1.92 12.88
CA TRP A 233 9.22 -0.86 13.28
C TRP A 233 8.95 0.47 12.59
N PHE A 234 8.41 0.47 11.36
CA PHE A 234 8.31 1.70 10.57
C PHE A 234 7.19 2.66 11.03
N VAL A 235 6.07 2.15 11.55
CA VAL A 235 4.85 2.95 11.70
C VAL A 235 4.84 3.80 12.97
N VAL A 236 5.22 3.23 14.11
CA VAL A 236 5.19 3.90 15.42
C VAL A 236 6.58 3.93 16.05
N ALA A 237 7.25 2.78 16.14
CA ALA A 237 8.51 2.63 16.86
C ALA A 237 9.62 3.56 16.33
N LEU A 238 9.86 3.57 15.02
CA LEU A 238 10.92 4.36 14.41
C LEU A 238 10.69 5.87 14.57
N PRO A 239 9.54 6.47 14.21
CA PRO A 239 9.31 7.89 14.44
C PRO A 239 9.54 8.32 15.89
N VAL A 240 9.07 7.50 16.85
CA VAL A 240 9.24 7.80 18.27
C VAL A 240 10.71 7.68 18.69
N TYR A 241 11.41 6.63 18.26
CA TYR A 241 12.84 6.47 18.53
C TYR A 241 13.70 7.61 17.96
N LEU A 242 13.43 8.05 16.72
CA LEU A 242 14.14 9.17 16.12
C LEU A 242 13.93 10.46 16.93
N SER A 243 12.72 10.68 17.45
CA SER A 243 12.41 11.86 18.24
C SER A 243 12.97 11.80 19.65
N GLU A 244 12.69 10.72 20.39
CA GLU A 244 13.03 10.60 21.82
C GLU A 244 14.50 10.24 22.05
N THR A 245 15.10 9.42 21.18
CA THR A 245 16.48 8.92 21.37
C THR A 245 17.51 9.70 20.55
N LEU A 246 17.20 10.04 19.29
CA LEU A 246 18.12 10.82 18.45
C LEU A 246 17.87 12.33 18.50
N GLY A 247 16.86 12.78 19.25
CA GLY A 247 16.54 14.20 19.42
C GLY A 247 16.08 14.88 18.12
N TRP A 248 15.61 14.12 17.14
CA TRP A 248 15.13 14.70 15.88
C TRP A 248 13.83 15.45 16.13
N ASP A 249 13.76 16.67 15.61
CA ASP A 249 12.51 17.41 15.60
C ASP A 249 11.47 16.73 14.69
N PHE A 250 10.21 17.15 14.86
CA PHE A 250 9.09 16.60 14.12
C PHE A 250 9.27 16.70 12.59
N TRP A 251 9.86 17.80 12.10
CA TRP A 251 10.02 18.05 10.67
C TRP A 251 11.05 17.12 10.05
N LEU A 252 12.16 16.88 10.75
CA LEU A 252 13.22 15.98 10.31
C LEU A 252 12.72 14.53 10.27
N VAL A 253 11.96 14.10 11.30
CA VAL A 253 11.32 12.77 11.31
C VAL A 253 10.34 12.63 10.15
N GLY A 254 9.41 13.58 9.98
CA GLY A 254 8.41 13.55 8.91
C GLY A 254 9.03 13.58 7.51
N GLY A 255 10.03 14.44 7.31
CA GLY A 255 10.77 14.57 6.06
C GLY A 255 11.56 13.32 5.71
N PHE A 256 12.23 12.70 6.68
CA PHE A 256 12.95 11.45 6.49
C PHE A 256 12.01 10.32 6.07
N LEU A 257 10.89 10.11 6.80
CA LEU A 257 9.92 9.06 6.47
C LEU A 257 9.29 9.28 5.10
N ALA A 258 8.99 10.52 4.74
CA ALA A 258 8.47 10.87 3.41
C ALA A 258 9.49 10.57 2.30
N ALA A 259 10.74 11.01 2.47
CA ALA A 259 11.84 10.74 1.54
C ALA A 259 12.11 9.24 1.39
N TRP A 260 12.10 8.49 2.50
CA TRP A 260 12.26 7.04 2.49
C TRP A 260 11.15 6.36 1.68
N VAL A 261 9.89 6.76 1.88
CA VAL A 261 8.74 6.22 1.13
C VAL A 261 8.83 6.56 -0.37
N ILE A 262 9.32 7.75 -0.71
CA ILE A 262 9.59 8.16 -2.10
C ILE A 262 10.66 7.26 -2.72
N GLY A 263 11.82 7.14 -2.07
CA GLY A 263 12.92 6.30 -2.55
C GLY A 263 12.49 4.85 -2.73
N TYR A 264 11.77 4.29 -1.75
CA TYR A 264 11.15 2.97 -1.84
C TYR A 264 10.25 2.84 -3.09
N GLY A 265 9.39 3.82 -3.37
CA GLY A 265 8.52 3.82 -4.55
C GLY A 265 9.27 3.90 -5.88
N ILE A 266 10.36 4.68 -5.93
CA ILE A 266 11.23 4.79 -7.09
C ILE A 266 11.90 3.43 -7.36
N VAL A 267 12.57 2.84 -6.36
CA VAL A 267 13.22 1.52 -6.50
C VAL A 267 12.20 0.46 -6.91
N GLN A 268 10.99 0.50 -6.36
CA GLN A 268 9.92 -0.44 -6.69
C GLN A 268 9.52 -0.38 -8.18
N SER A 269 9.53 0.80 -8.79
CA SER A 269 9.26 1.00 -10.22
C SER A 269 10.36 0.39 -11.11
N PHE A 270 11.60 0.33 -10.61
CA PHE A 270 12.75 -0.25 -11.29
C PHE A 270 12.97 -1.75 -11.01
N ALA A 271 12.20 -2.35 -10.10
CA ALA A 271 12.34 -3.77 -9.74
C ALA A 271 12.40 -4.75 -10.93
N PRO A 272 11.64 -4.59 -12.03
CA PRO A 272 11.77 -5.47 -13.20
C PRO A 272 13.17 -5.46 -13.83
N ALA A 273 13.84 -4.30 -13.84
CA ALA A 273 15.19 -4.21 -14.36
C ALA A 273 16.21 -4.93 -13.46
N LEU A 274 15.98 -4.90 -12.14
CA LEU A 274 16.83 -5.54 -11.12
C LEU A 274 16.63 -7.06 -11.05
N THR A 275 15.43 -7.55 -11.41
CA THR A 275 15.01 -8.95 -11.23
C THR A 275 14.98 -9.76 -12.53
N GLY A 276 15.66 -9.29 -13.57
CA GLY A 276 15.95 -10.13 -14.74
C GLY A 276 15.13 -9.86 -16.00
N LYS A 277 14.36 -8.76 -16.10
CA LYS A 277 13.65 -8.40 -17.34
C LYS A 277 14.59 -8.32 -18.55
N LYS A 278 15.82 -7.81 -18.37
CA LYS A 278 16.84 -7.74 -19.43
C LYS A 278 17.32 -9.12 -19.91
N ARG A 279 17.09 -10.18 -19.12
CA ARG A 279 17.48 -11.56 -19.42
C ARG A 279 16.29 -12.40 -19.91
N GLY A 280 15.13 -11.79 -20.19
CA GLY A 280 13.91 -12.50 -20.62
C GLY A 280 13.22 -13.33 -19.53
N HIS A 281 13.69 -13.25 -18.27
CA HIS A 281 13.14 -14.02 -17.17
C HIS A 281 12.06 -13.20 -16.43
N VAL A 282 10.93 -13.86 -16.15
CA VAL A 282 9.90 -13.34 -15.25
C VAL A 282 10.04 -14.00 -13.88
N PRO A 283 9.87 -13.24 -12.77
CA PRO A 283 10.04 -13.80 -11.44
C PRO A 283 8.96 -14.81 -11.06
N ASP A 284 9.31 -15.79 -10.24
CA ASP A 284 8.41 -16.83 -9.73
C ASP A 284 8.57 -17.03 -8.21
N GLY A 285 8.04 -18.12 -7.68
CA GLY A 285 8.18 -18.48 -6.26
C GLY A 285 9.63 -18.53 -5.77
N ARG A 286 10.59 -18.95 -6.62
CA ARG A 286 12.01 -19.00 -6.25
C ARG A 286 12.58 -17.60 -6.06
N ALA A 287 12.20 -16.66 -6.92
CA ALA A 287 12.59 -15.27 -6.77
C ALA A 287 12.00 -14.65 -5.49
N ALA A 288 10.73 -14.92 -5.18
CA ALA A 288 10.10 -14.46 -3.94
C ALA A 288 10.83 -14.98 -2.70
N PHE A 289 11.16 -16.27 -2.65
CA PHE A 289 11.96 -16.86 -1.57
C PHE A 289 13.33 -16.22 -1.42
N ALA A 290 14.12 -16.16 -2.51
CA ALA A 290 15.50 -15.69 -2.46
C ALA A 290 15.60 -14.23 -2.02
N TRP A 291 14.74 -13.35 -2.55
CA TRP A 291 14.72 -11.94 -2.18
C TRP A 291 14.23 -11.72 -0.74
N ALA A 292 13.30 -12.53 -0.24
CA ALA A 292 12.85 -12.46 1.14
C ALA A 292 13.95 -12.94 2.10
N LEU A 293 14.68 -14.00 1.75
CA LEU A 293 15.77 -14.52 2.57
C LEU A 293 16.90 -13.50 2.74
N VAL A 294 17.31 -12.83 1.66
CA VAL A 294 18.31 -11.75 1.72
C VAL A 294 17.81 -10.58 2.58
N LEU A 295 16.52 -10.23 2.44
CA LEU A 295 15.91 -9.18 3.25
C LEU A 295 15.88 -9.51 4.75
N ALA A 296 15.69 -10.78 5.14
CA ALA A 296 15.59 -11.19 6.54
C ALA A 296 16.87 -10.93 7.35
N ALA A 297 18.03 -10.95 6.69
CA ALA A 297 19.32 -10.69 7.33
C ALA A 297 19.46 -9.23 7.80
N LEU A 298 18.81 -8.27 7.13
CA LEU A 298 18.96 -6.85 7.44
C LEU A 298 18.40 -6.43 8.81
N PRO A 299 17.13 -6.69 9.15
CA PRO A 299 16.62 -6.30 10.47
C PRO A 299 17.39 -6.96 11.61
N ALA A 300 17.85 -8.21 11.43
CA ALA A 300 18.73 -8.87 12.40
C ALA A 300 20.10 -8.18 12.51
N ALA A 301 20.74 -7.82 11.39
CA ALA A 301 22.01 -7.11 11.39
C ALA A 301 21.91 -5.71 12.02
N ILE A 302 20.80 -5.00 11.78
CA ILE A 302 20.53 -3.70 12.42
C ILE A 302 20.38 -3.89 13.93
N ALA A 303 19.58 -4.87 14.37
CA ALA A 303 19.38 -5.17 15.79
C ALA A 303 20.71 -5.48 16.49
N LEU A 304 21.52 -6.39 15.92
CA LEU A 304 22.84 -6.73 16.43
C LEU A 304 23.79 -5.51 16.48
N GLY A 305 23.78 -4.68 15.43
CA GLY A 305 24.63 -3.48 15.42
C GLY A 305 24.24 -2.47 16.51
N LEU A 306 22.94 -2.34 16.81
CA LEU A 306 22.46 -1.51 17.92
C LEU A 306 22.84 -2.11 19.28
N ASP A 307 22.70 -3.43 19.47
CA ASP A 307 23.10 -4.13 20.70
C ASP A 307 24.61 -4.03 20.96
N MET A 308 25.41 -3.98 19.90
CA MET A 308 26.86 -3.76 19.97
C MET A 308 27.25 -2.28 20.23
N ASN A 309 26.28 -1.40 20.49
CA ASN A 309 26.47 0.03 20.70
C ASN A 309 27.19 0.75 19.53
N LEU A 310 27.02 0.25 18.30
CA LEU A 310 27.47 0.98 17.12
C LEU A 310 26.62 2.25 16.92
N SER A 311 27.13 3.20 16.14
CA SER A 311 26.39 4.44 15.86
C SER A 311 25.00 4.14 15.27
N ALA A 312 23.96 4.46 16.05
CA ALA A 312 22.58 4.27 15.64
C ALA A 312 22.26 5.04 14.35
N GLN A 313 22.84 6.23 14.14
CA GLN A 313 22.65 6.99 12.90
C GLN A 313 23.13 6.22 11.67
N ILE A 314 24.28 5.56 11.76
CA ILE A 314 24.85 4.81 10.63
C ILE A 314 24.11 3.48 10.45
N VAL A 315 24.01 2.69 11.52
CA VAL A 315 23.46 1.33 11.47
C VAL A 315 21.96 1.36 11.17
N LEU A 316 21.20 2.19 11.90
CA LEU A 316 19.75 2.28 11.69
C LEU A 316 19.45 2.93 10.35
N LEU A 317 19.88 4.17 10.10
CA LEU A 317 19.44 4.87 8.88
C LEU A 317 19.99 4.21 7.62
N GLY A 318 21.27 3.81 7.62
CA GLY A 318 21.87 3.06 6.50
C GLY A 318 21.19 1.71 6.27
N GLY A 319 20.97 0.95 7.35
CA GLY A 319 20.27 -0.33 7.30
C GLY A 319 18.83 -0.20 6.81
N LEU A 320 18.12 0.83 7.23
CA LEU A 320 16.75 1.11 6.81
C LEU A 320 16.66 1.50 5.33
N MET A 321 17.62 2.25 4.80
CA MET A 321 17.67 2.57 3.36
C MET A 321 17.87 1.30 2.53
N LEU A 322 18.78 0.41 2.96
CA LEU A 322 19.01 -0.87 2.30
C LEU A 322 17.79 -1.81 2.43
N PHE A 323 17.17 -1.85 3.61
CA PHE A 323 15.91 -2.55 3.84
C PHE A 323 14.85 -2.05 2.86
N GLY A 324 14.69 -0.73 2.72
CA GLY A 324 13.75 -0.12 1.80
C GLY A 324 13.96 -0.56 0.35
N ALA A 325 15.20 -0.61 -0.11
CA ALA A 325 15.53 -1.05 -1.46
C ALA A 325 15.18 -2.54 -1.69
N LEU A 326 15.58 -3.44 -0.79
CA LEU A 326 15.26 -4.87 -0.91
C LEU A 326 13.76 -5.15 -0.73
N PHE A 327 13.12 -4.43 0.19
CA PHE A 327 11.68 -4.53 0.44
C PHE A 327 10.89 -4.04 -0.77
N ALA A 328 11.36 -3.01 -1.48
CA ALA A 328 10.76 -2.52 -2.73
C ALA A 328 10.73 -3.60 -3.81
N VAL A 329 11.83 -4.35 -3.96
CA VAL A 329 11.91 -5.46 -4.90
C VAL A 329 10.93 -6.57 -4.52
N ASN A 330 11.00 -7.08 -3.28
CA ASN A 330 10.06 -8.08 -2.76
C ASN A 330 8.60 -7.64 -2.94
N SER A 331 8.31 -6.38 -2.63
CA SER A 331 6.98 -5.83 -2.72
C SER A 331 6.44 -5.81 -4.16
N SER A 332 7.30 -5.47 -5.12
CA SER A 332 7.01 -5.49 -6.56
C SER A 332 6.76 -6.91 -7.06
N LEU A 333 7.62 -7.86 -6.66
CA LEU A 333 7.50 -9.28 -6.99
C LEU A 333 6.14 -9.84 -6.61
N HIS A 334 5.75 -9.74 -5.34
CA HIS A 334 4.46 -10.29 -4.92
C HIS A 334 3.28 -9.56 -5.58
N SER A 335 3.40 -8.25 -5.86
CA SER A 335 2.33 -7.50 -6.56
C SER A 335 2.15 -8.00 -7.99
N TYR A 336 3.24 -8.42 -8.65
CA TYR A 336 3.18 -9.06 -9.95
C TYR A 336 2.62 -10.48 -9.85
N LEU A 337 3.11 -11.29 -8.91
CA LEU A 337 2.69 -12.69 -8.74
C LEU A 337 1.19 -12.82 -8.49
N ILE A 338 0.58 -11.94 -7.69
CA ILE A 338 -0.89 -12.01 -7.48
C ILE A 338 -1.66 -11.77 -8.77
N VAL A 339 -1.22 -10.81 -9.60
CA VAL A 339 -1.88 -10.51 -10.87
C VAL A 339 -1.61 -11.60 -11.90
N SER A 340 -0.43 -12.22 -11.85
CA SER A 340 -0.06 -13.35 -12.71
C SER A 340 -0.86 -14.61 -12.37
N TYR A 341 -1.00 -14.94 -11.07
CA TYR A 341 -1.72 -16.13 -10.58
C TYR A 341 -3.24 -15.99 -10.58
N ALA A 342 -3.77 -14.77 -10.55
CA ALA A 342 -5.20 -14.53 -10.58
C ALA A 342 -5.80 -14.92 -11.94
N LYS A 343 -6.97 -15.57 -11.91
CA LYS A 343 -7.75 -15.86 -13.10
C LYS A 343 -8.36 -14.59 -13.67
N GLU A 344 -8.50 -14.49 -15.00
CA GLU A 344 -9.17 -13.35 -15.62
C GLU A 344 -10.60 -13.17 -15.10
N ASP A 345 -11.39 -14.26 -15.09
CA ASP A 345 -12.70 -14.30 -14.45
C ASP A 345 -12.51 -14.52 -12.94
N GLY A 346 -12.65 -13.46 -12.15
CA GLY A 346 -12.45 -13.50 -10.70
C GLY A 346 -11.22 -12.73 -10.19
N VAL A 347 -10.48 -12.04 -11.06
CA VAL A 347 -9.29 -11.25 -10.66
C VAL A 347 -9.54 -10.35 -9.45
N SER A 348 -10.71 -9.69 -9.37
CA SER A 348 -11.04 -8.80 -8.25
C SER A 348 -11.17 -9.53 -6.91
N LEU A 349 -11.69 -10.76 -6.90
CA LEU A 349 -11.81 -11.56 -5.67
C LEU A 349 -10.43 -11.98 -5.16
N ASP A 350 -9.62 -12.54 -6.04
CA ASP A 350 -8.26 -13.00 -5.73
C ASP A 350 -7.35 -11.86 -5.27
N VAL A 351 -7.37 -10.74 -6.01
CA VAL A 351 -6.64 -9.52 -5.65
C VAL A 351 -7.16 -8.96 -4.31
N GLY A 352 -8.46 -9.04 -4.06
CA GLY A 352 -9.10 -8.55 -2.83
C GLY A 352 -8.67 -9.36 -1.61
N PHE A 353 -8.71 -10.68 -1.70
CA PHE A 353 -8.25 -11.60 -0.66
C PHE A 353 -6.75 -11.40 -0.34
N TYR A 354 -5.92 -11.28 -1.38
CA TYR A 354 -4.49 -11.01 -1.21
C TYR A 354 -4.23 -9.66 -0.53
N TYR A 355 -4.91 -8.60 -0.94
CA TYR A 355 -4.74 -7.28 -0.31
C TYR A 355 -5.37 -7.18 1.08
N MET A 356 -6.37 -8.01 1.40
CA MET A 356 -6.86 -8.19 2.77
C MET A 356 -5.77 -8.79 3.65
N SER A 357 -5.10 -9.86 3.20
CA SER A 357 -4.00 -10.48 3.94
C SER A 357 -2.82 -9.51 4.12
N ASN A 358 -2.51 -8.73 3.08
CA ASN A 358 -1.55 -7.62 3.19
C ASN A 358 -1.98 -6.58 4.23
N ALA A 359 -3.25 -6.16 4.24
CA ALA A 359 -3.76 -5.21 5.23
C ALA A 359 -3.73 -5.79 6.65
N MET A 360 -4.03 -7.08 6.82
CA MET A 360 -3.94 -7.78 8.10
C MET A 360 -2.51 -7.74 8.65
N GLY A 361 -1.52 -8.03 7.80
CA GLY A 361 -0.11 -7.92 8.17
C GLY A 361 0.27 -6.53 8.64
N ARG A 362 -0.18 -5.48 7.93
CA ARG A 362 0.04 -4.09 8.32
C ARG A 362 -0.62 -3.71 9.64
N LEU A 363 -1.84 -4.19 9.88
CA LEU A 363 -2.56 -3.97 11.13
C LEU A 363 -1.81 -4.62 12.31
N ILE A 364 -1.46 -5.91 12.18
CA ILE A 364 -0.64 -6.64 13.16
C ILE A 364 0.67 -5.89 13.42
N GLY A 365 1.37 -5.51 12.36
CA GLY A 365 2.63 -4.76 12.48
C GLY A 365 2.46 -3.42 13.18
N THR A 366 1.40 -2.67 12.87
CA THR A 366 1.13 -1.37 13.51
C THR A 366 0.84 -1.53 15.01
N VAL A 367 0.03 -2.52 15.39
CA VAL A 367 -0.29 -2.81 16.79
C VAL A 367 0.97 -3.25 17.56
N LEU A 368 1.74 -4.17 16.99
CA LEU A 368 3.02 -4.61 17.57
C LEU A 368 4.01 -3.45 17.64
N SER A 369 4.03 -2.54 16.66
CA SER A 369 4.93 -1.38 16.64
C SER A 369 4.72 -0.47 17.84
N GLY A 370 3.45 -0.23 18.24
CA GLY A 370 3.16 0.54 19.43
C GLY A 370 3.45 -0.24 20.72
N TRP A 371 2.96 -1.48 20.81
CA TRP A 371 3.04 -2.27 22.03
C TRP A 371 4.47 -2.73 22.37
N VAL A 372 5.15 -3.37 21.42
CA VAL A 372 6.49 -3.93 21.64
C VAL A 372 7.50 -2.82 21.85
N PHE A 373 7.39 -1.70 21.12
CA PHE A 373 8.29 -0.57 21.32
C PHE A 373 8.19 0.01 22.73
N GLN A 374 6.98 0.18 23.26
CA GLN A 374 6.80 0.68 24.62
C GLN A 374 7.31 -0.29 25.69
N ALA A 375 7.14 -1.59 25.48
CA ALA A 375 7.52 -2.60 26.45
C ALA A 375 9.01 -3.00 26.39
N TYR A 376 9.60 -3.02 25.19
CA TYR A 376 10.91 -3.64 24.92
C TYR A 376 11.81 -2.83 23.96
N GLY A 377 11.37 -1.67 23.47
CA GLY A 377 12.16 -0.78 22.61
C GLY A 377 12.30 -1.22 21.14
N LEU A 378 13.08 -0.46 20.38
CA LEU A 378 13.23 -0.61 18.92
C LEU A 378 13.91 -1.93 18.51
N VAL A 379 14.91 -2.38 19.28
CA VAL A 379 15.66 -3.61 18.97
C VAL A 379 14.74 -4.83 18.95
N ALA A 380 13.81 -4.94 19.91
CA ALA A 380 12.81 -6.01 19.92
C ALA A 380 11.91 -5.98 18.68
N CYS A 381 11.49 -4.78 18.22
CA CYS A 381 10.75 -4.62 16.97
C CYS A 381 11.56 -5.12 15.75
N LEU A 382 12.87 -4.87 15.71
CA LEU A 382 13.73 -5.34 14.63
C LEU A 382 13.88 -6.88 14.63
N TRP A 383 13.99 -7.51 15.80
CA TRP A 383 13.99 -8.98 15.88
C TRP A 383 12.68 -9.60 15.40
N ILE A 384 11.54 -9.05 15.82
CA ILE A 384 10.22 -9.50 15.32
C ILE A 384 10.12 -9.32 13.80
N SER A 385 10.62 -8.20 13.28
CA SER A 385 10.71 -7.97 11.83
C SER A 385 11.54 -9.05 11.13
N ALA A 386 12.71 -9.41 11.66
CA ALA A 386 13.54 -10.47 11.11
C ALA A 386 12.82 -11.82 11.05
N VAL A 387 12.13 -12.20 12.14
CA VAL A 387 11.31 -13.42 12.20
C VAL A 387 10.19 -13.37 11.17
N PHE A 388 9.48 -12.25 11.04
CA PHE A 388 8.39 -12.12 10.07
C PHE A 388 8.89 -12.21 8.63
N VAL A 389 10.01 -11.57 8.27
CA VAL A 389 10.58 -11.72 6.91
C VAL A 389 11.03 -13.17 6.68
N LEU A 390 11.65 -13.81 7.68
CA LEU A 390 12.06 -15.22 7.57
C LEU A 390 10.85 -16.13 7.34
N LEU A 391 9.75 -15.94 8.08
CA LEU A 391 8.49 -16.66 7.84
C LEU A 391 7.96 -16.43 6.43
N ALA A 392 7.99 -15.18 5.94
CA ALA A 392 7.60 -14.86 4.57
C ALA A 392 8.45 -15.60 3.53
N ALA A 393 9.77 -15.71 3.77
CA ALA A 393 10.67 -16.49 2.94
C ALA A 393 10.30 -17.99 2.98
N LEU A 394 10.22 -18.59 4.18
CA LEU A 394 9.91 -20.01 4.34
C LEU A 394 8.57 -20.40 3.69
N ILE A 395 7.53 -19.59 3.87
CA ILE A 395 6.22 -19.81 3.22
C ILE A 395 6.36 -19.73 1.69
N SER A 396 7.20 -18.83 1.18
CA SER A 396 7.42 -18.65 -0.27
C SER A 396 8.09 -19.85 -0.95
N ILE A 397 8.70 -20.79 -0.19
CA ILE A 397 9.26 -22.04 -0.74
C ILE A 397 8.17 -22.85 -1.46
N ALA A 398 6.94 -22.82 -0.95
CA ALA A 398 5.80 -23.56 -1.48
C ALA A 398 5.08 -22.85 -2.65
N LEU A 399 5.59 -21.70 -3.11
CA LEU A 399 5.03 -21.01 -4.27
C LEU A 399 5.38 -21.71 -5.58
N PRO A 400 4.47 -21.69 -6.58
CA PRO A 400 4.72 -22.30 -7.89
C PRO A 400 5.99 -21.75 -8.55
N ARG A 401 6.75 -22.65 -9.16
CA ARG A 401 7.93 -22.34 -9.97
C ARG A 401 7.62 -22.54 -11.44
N HIS A 402 8.28 -21.80 -12.34
CA HIS A 402 7.96 -21.85 -13.77
C HIS A 402 8.13 -23.24 -14.41
N ALA A 403 8.95 -24.13 -13.83
CA ALA A 403 9.10 -25.51 -14.30
C ALA A 403 7.88 -26.42 -14.00
N GLU A 404 7.03 -26.09 -13.03
CA GLU A 404 5.89 -26.94 -12.62
C GLU A 404 4.59 -26.66 -13.42
N VAL A 405 4.48 -25.51 -14.09
CA VAL A 405 3.23 -25.10 -14.78
C VAL A 405 3.01 -25.88 -16.10
N ILE A 406 4.01 -26.61 -16.59
CA ILE A 406 3.90 -27.42 -17.81
C ILE A 406 3.26 -28.80 -17.53
N ALA A 407 3.09 -29.20 -16.26
CA ALA A 407 2.68 -30.55 -15.88
C ALA A 407 1.28 -30.66 -15.23
N ALA A 408 0.31 -29.85 -15.63
CA ALA A 408 -1.10 -30.08 -15.29
C ALA A 408 -1.87 -30.47 -16.57
N PRO A 409 -2.38 -31.71 -16.70
CA PRO A 409 -3.32 -32.07 -17.76
C PRO A 409 -4.62 -31.27 -17.59
N GLN A 410 -5.25 -30.95 -18.72
CA GLN A 410 -6.48 -30.15 -18.87
C GLN A 410 -7.67 -30.68 -18.07
#